data_AF-A0A1W9GRK0-F1
#
_entry.id   AF-A0A1W9GRK0-F1
#
_cell.length_a   1.000
_cell.length_b   1.000
_cell.length_c   1.000
_cell.angle_alpha   90.00
_cell.angle_beta   90.00
_cell.angle_gamma   90.00
#
_symmetry.space_group_name_H-M   'P 1'
#
loop_
_entity.id
_entity.type
_entity.pdbx_description
1 polymer ?
#
loop_
_entity_poly.entity_id
_entity_poly.type
_entity_poly.pdbx_seq_one_letter_code
_entity_poly.pdbx_strand_id
1 'polypeptide(L)'
;MSPLDSRITKQQNRFALDCSLDELKRIYHALFSQLRADSEADIDESDLLLDLQVVLQQEARAEGVDVSTHSEWSRFLGDSSVVPCEQRYADYREKKHQ
;
A
#
# COMPACT_ATOMS: atom_id res chain seq x y z
N MET A 1 10.49 -33.81 5.14
CA MET A 1 9.97 -32.50 4.69
C MET A 1 8.64 -32.76 4.03
N SER A 2 7.54 -32.41 4.68
CA SER A 2 6.19 -32.59 4.14
C SER A 2 6.04 -31.75 2.86
N PRO A 3 5.26 -32.21 1.86
CA PRO A 3 5.02 -31.44 0.64
C PRO A 3 4.48 -30.08 1.07
N LEU A 4 5.18 -29.03 0.64
CA LEU A 4 4.89 -27.64 0.96
C LEU A 4 3.42 -27.35 0.64
N ASP A 5 2.63 -26.99 1.65
CA ASP A 5 1.35 -26.33 1.44
C ASP A 5 1.63 -25.11 0.55
N SER A 6 1.20 -25.19 -0.70
CA SER A 6 1.36 -24.09 -1.64
C SER A 6 0.61 -22.88 -1.06
N ARG A 7 1.34 -21.79 -0.80
CA ARG A 7 0.77 -20.51 -0.35
C ARG A 7 -0.19 -19.89 -1.37
N ILE A 8 -0.24 -20.45 -2.58
CA ILE A 8 -1.24 -20.12 -3.58
C ILE A 8 -2.05 -21.38 -3.84
N THR A 9 -3.34 -21.31 -3.51
CA THR A 9 -4.30 -22.38 -3.82
C THR A 9 -5.22 -21.93 -4.95
N LYS A 10 -5.59 -22.87 -5.81
CA LYS A 10 -6.48 -22.62 -6.96
C LYS A 10 -7.76 -23.42 -6.81
N GLN A 11 -8.90 -22.75 -6.95
CA GLN A 11 -10.18 -23.39 -7.16
C GLN A 11 -10.84 -22.80 -8.41
N GLN A 12 -11.01 -23.64 -9.45
CA GLN A 12 -11.54 -23.21 -10.75
C GLN A 12 -10.73 -22.02 -11.33
N ASN A 13 -11.33 -20.85 -11.51
CA ASN A 13 -10.67 -19.63 -11.98
C ASN A 13 -10.40 -18.61 -10.84
N ARG A 14 -10.32 -19.10 -9.59
CA ARG A 14 -10.04 -18.29 -8.40
C ARG A 14 -8.73 -18.75 -7.77
N PHE A 15 -7.95 -17.78 -7.32
CA PHE A 15 -6.71 -18.00 -6.60
C PHE A 15 -6.86 -17.42 -5.20
N ALA A 16 -6.45 -18.17 -4.19
CA ALA A 16 -6.31 -17.67 -2.83
C ALA A 16 -4.82 -17.63 -2.49
N LEU A 17 -4.39 -16.51 -1.94
CA LEU A 17 -3.03 -16.24 -1.53
C LEU A 17 -2.96 -16.22 0.00
N ASP A 18 -2.19 -17.12 0.58
CA ASP A 18 -1.85 -17.14 2.00
C ASP A 18 -0.58 -16.30 2.23
N CYS A 19 -0.77 -15.09 2.73
CA CYS A 19 0.32 -14.16 2.98
C CYS A 19 0.18 -13.38 4.29
N SER A 20 1.34 -13.00 4.82
CA SER A 20 1.43 -12.09 5.95
C SER A 20 0.98 -10.68 5.55
N LEU A 21 0.60 -9.88 6.54
CA LEU A 21 0.23 -8.49 6.33
C LEU A 21 1.35 -7.69 5.63
N ASP A 22 2.61 -7.92 5.99
CA ASP A 22 3.74 -7.24 5.35
C ASP A 22 3.91 -7.61 3.87
N GLU A 23 3.63 -8.86 3.50
CA GLU A 23 3.63 -9.27 2.10
C GLU A 23 2.44 -8.66 1.34
N LEU A 24 1.27 -8.57 1.96
CA LEU A 24 0.10 -7.91 1.38
C LEU A 24 0.37 -6.41 1.12
N LYS A 25 0.99 -5.71 2.08
CA LYS A 25 1.44 -4.32 1.94
C LYS A 25 2.39 -4.15 0.74
N ARG A 26 3.34 -5.08 0.57
CA ARG A 26 4.29 -5.05 -0.57
C ARG A 26 3.60 -5.30 -1.91
N ILE A 27 2.64 -6.24 -1.96
CA ILE A 27 1.86 -6.52 -3.18
C ILE A 27 1.06 -5.29 -3.59
N TYR A 28 0.36 -4.66 -2.64
CA TYR A 28 -0.36 -3.41 -2.85
C TYR A 28 0.57 -2.31 -3.37
N HIS A 29 1.72 -2.09 -2.71
CA HIS A 29 2.68 -1.08 -3.14
C HIS A 29 3.20 -1.33 -4.55
N ALA A 30 3.59 -2.57 -4.87
CA ALA A 30 4.10 -2.91 -6.19
C ALA A 30 3.05 -2.70 -7.28
N LEU A 31 1.80 -3.13 -7.03
CA LEU A 31 0.70 -2.94 -7.97
C LEU A 31 0.38 -1.45 -8.17
N PHE A 32 0.25 -0.70 -7.07
CA PHE A 32 -0.03 0.73 -7.11
C PHE A 32 1.07 1.51 -7.83
N SER A 33 2.35 1.23 -7.55
CA SER A 33 3.48 1.86 -8.23
C SER A 33 3.51 1.54 -9.72
N GLN A 34 3.21 0.30 -10.11
CA GLN A 34 3.17 -0.10 -11.51
C GLN A 34 2.02 0.58 -12.26
N LEU A 35 0.81 0.60 -11.70
CA LEU A 35 -0.35 1.25 -12.32
C LEU A 35 -0.16 2.76 -12.42
N ARG A 36 0.48 3.40 -11.43
CA ARG A 36 0.81 4.83 -11.51
C ARG A 36 1.86 5.15 -12.57
N ALA A 37 2.78 4.23 -12.83
CA ALA A 37 3.84 4.42 -13.82
C ALA A 37 3.38 4.21 -15.26
N ASP A 38 2.29 3.48 -15.46
CA ASP A 38 1.69 3.20 -16.75
C ASP A 38 0.69 4.31 -17.11
N SER A 39 0.96 5.05 -18.20
CA SER A 39 0.11 6.16 -18.63
C SER A 39 -1.23 5.70 -19.24
N GLU A 40 -1.30 4.45 -19.66
CA GLU A 40 -2.50 3.86 -20.28
C GLU A 40 -3.37 3.11 -19.26
N ALA A 41 -2.86 2.90 -18.05
CA ALA A 41 -3.60 2.21 -17.00
C ALA A 41 -4.50 3.18 -16.23
N ASP A 42 -5.77 2.83 -16.10
CA ASP A 42 -6.66 3.48 -15.14
C ASP A 42 -6.55 2.79 -13.78
N ILE A 43 -5.96 3.50 -12.81
CA ILE A 43 -5.81 3.03 -11.44
C ILE A 43 -7.19 2.77 -10.81
N ASP A 44 -8.19 3.59 -11.16
CA ASP A 44 -9.53 3.53 -10.59
C ASP A 44 -10.33 2.31 -11.10
N GLU A 45 -9.92 1.70 -12.22
CA GLU A 45 -10.54 0.48 -12.77
C GLU A 45 -9.95 -0.82 -12.19
N SER A 46 -8.92 -0.73 -11.33
CA SER A 46 -8.31 -1.92 -10.75
C SER A 46 -9.08 -2.40 -9.51
N ASP A 47 -10.08 -3.26 -9.72
CA ASP A 47 -10.84 -3.90 -8.64
C ASP A 47 -9.93 -4.57 -7.59
N LEU A 48 -8.88 -5.25 -8.05
CA LEU A 48 -7.93 -5.91 -7.14
C LEU A 48 -7.16 -4.92 -6.28
N LEU A 49 -6.76 -3.77 -6.83
CA LEU A 49 -6.07 -2.74 -6.07
C LEU A 49 -7.00 -2.14 -5.00
N LEU A 50 -8.26 -1.89 -5.36
CA LEU A 50 -9.28 -1.40 -4.44
C LEU A 50 -9.55 -2.39 -3.31
N ASP A 51 -9.70 -3.68 -3.63
CA ASP A 51 -9.88 -4.74 -2.64
C ASP A 51 -8.69 -4.82 -1.66
N LEU A 52 -7.46 -4.77 -2.19
CA LEU A 52 -6.25 -4.73 -1.36
C LEU A 52 -6.23 -3.50 -0.45
N GLN A 53 -6.59 -2.33 -0.99
CA GLN A 53 -6.66 -1.09 -0.21
C GLN A 53 -7.68 -1.19 0.92
N VAL A 54 -8.87 -1.72 0.66
CA VAL A 54 -9.93 -1.88 1.67
C VAL A 54 -9.47 -2.79 2.81
N VAL A 55 -8.87 -3.95 2.50
CA VAL A 55 -8.35 -4.88 3.51
C VAL A 55 -7.25 -4.21 4.33
N LEU A 56 -6.27 -3.56 3.69
CA LEU A 56 -5.18 -2.89 4.38
C LEU A 56 -5.66 -1.72 5.25
N GLN A 57 -6.69 -0.98 4.83
CA GLN A 57 -7.28 0.08 5.64
C GLN A 57 -8.02 -0.47 6.87
N GLN A 58 -8.63 -1.66 6.79
CA GLN A 58 -9.24 -2.32 7.94
C GLN A 58 -8.19 -2.72 8.96
N GLU A 59 -7.09 -3.34 8.52
CA GLU A 59 -5.96 -3.72 9.38
C GLU A 59 -5.31 -2.48 10.02
N ALA A 60 -5.08 -1.41 9.25
CA ALA A 60 -4.54 -0.15 9.76
C ALA A 60 -5.43 0.44 10.86
N ARG A 61 -6.76 0.48 10.65
CA ARG A 61 -7.71 0.95 11.67
C ARG A 61 -7.70 0.08 12.93
N ALA A 62 -7.53 -1.23 12.79
CA ALA A 62 -7.40 -2.14 13.93
C ALA A 62 -6.12 -1.87 14.74
N GLU A 63 -5.05 -1.39 14.11
CA GLU A 63 -3.82 -0.92 14.75
C GLU A 63 -3.90 0.53 15.27
N GLY A 64 -5.05 1.21 15.11
CA GLY A 64 -5.27 2.58 15.55
C GLY A 64 -4.71 3.66 14.61
N VAL A 65 -4.36 3.30 13.38
CA VAL A 65 -3.87 4.22 12.35
C VAL A 65 -5.03 4.97 11.73
N ASP A 66 -4.94 6.30 11.67
CA ASP A 66 -5.89 7.11 10.89
C ASP A 66 -5.58 7.05 9.39
N VAL A 67 -6.31 6.21 8.67
CA VAL A 67 -6.18 6.03 7.22
C VAL A 67 -6.64 7.23 6.39
N SER A 68 -7.32 8.22 6.99
CA SER A 68 -7.67 9.47 6.30
C SER A 68 -6.46 10.42 6.18
N THR A 69 -5.45 10.19 7.02
CA THR A 69 -4.21 10.96 7.05
C THR A 69 -3.14 10.27 6.20
N HIS A 70 -2.76 10.89 5.07
CA HIS A 70 -1.78 10.32 4.14
C HIS A 70 -0.46 9.93 4.81
N SER A 71 0.04 10.70 5.79
CA SER A 71 1.28 10.38 6.49
C SER A 71 1.18 9.15 7.38
N GLU A 72 0.05 8.94 8.04
CA GLU A 72 -0.17 7.76 8.89
C GLU A 72 -0.39 6.52 8.04
N TRP A 73 -1.16 6.65 6.95
CA TRP A 73 -1.34 5.61 5.96
C TRP A 73 -0.01 5.15 5.35
N SER A 74 0.80 6.08 4.85
CA SER A 74 2.11 5.74 4.30
C SER A 74 3.05 5.12 5.33
N ARG A 75 3.02 5.59 6.59
CA ARG A 75 3.80 4.99 7.67
C ARG A 75 3.38 3.54 7.93
N PHE A 76 2.08 3.26 7.95
CA PHE A 76 1.55 1.90 8.11
C PHE A 76 1.98 0.96 6.99
N LEU A 77 1.97 1.46 5.74
CA LEU A 77 2.43 0.69 4.58
C LEU A 77 3.94 0.46 4.55
N GLY A 78 4.70 1.08 5.46
CA GLY A 78 6.16 0.98 5.51
C GLY A 78 6.85 1.84 4.46
N ASP A 79 6.17 2.85 3.92
CA ASP A 79 6.74 3.78 2.95
C ASP A 79 7.71 4.72 3.66
N SER A 80 8.99 4.36 3.62
CA SER A 80 10.09 5.17 4.14
C SER A 80 10.37 6.43 3.31
N SER A 81 9.66 6.66 2.20
CA SER A 81 9.82 7.86 1.36
C SER A 81 9.01 9.07 1.86
N VAL A 82 8.16 8.90 2.88
CA VAL A 82 7.40 10.02 3.43
C VAL A 82 8.29 10.87 4.32
N VAL A 83 8.80 11.94 3.70
CA VAL A 83 9.39 13.08 4.39
C VAL A 83 8.38 13.57 5.45
N PRO A 84 8.74 13.56 6.74
CA PRO A 84 7.90 14.09 7.81
C PRO A 84 7.35 15.47 7.46
N CYS A 85 6.11 15.72 7.86
CA CYS A 85 5.41 16.99 7.65
C CYS A 85 6.28 18.21 8.06
N GLU A 86 7.03 18.08 9.14
CA GLU A 86 7.96 19.08 9.66
C GLU A 86 9.07 19.47 8.67
N GLN A 87 9.61 18.50 7.91
CA GLN A 87 10.61 18.75 6.88
C GLN A 87 10.01 19.39 5.62
N ARG A 88 8.77 19.05 5.24
CA ARG A 88 8.06 19.72 4.13
C ARG A 88 7.83 21.22 4.40
N TYR A 89 7.56 21.61 5.65
CA TYR A 89 7.39 23.03 6.03
C TYR A 89 8.72 23.79 6.22
N ALA A 90 9.84 23.10 6.43
CA ALA A 90 11.16 23.72 6.48
C ALA A 90 11.55 24.31 5.12
N ASP A 91 11.34 23.56 4.03
CA ASP A 91 11.62 24.01 2.65
C ASP A 91 10.78 25.22 2.21
N TYR A 92 9.57 25.38 2.79
CA TYR A 92 8.72 26.53 2.51
C TYR A 92 9.21 27.83 3.17
N ARG A 93 9.92 27.75 4.31
CA ARG A 93 10.48 28.95 4.95
C ARG A 93 11.70 29.48 4.22
N GLU A 94 12.53 28.59 3.68
CA GLU A 94 13.76 29.01 2.99
C GLU A 94 13.47 29.72 1.66
N LYS A 95 12.47 29.26 0.91
CA LYS A 95 12.05 29.89 -0.36
C LYS A 95 11.39 31.26 -0.21
N LYS A 96 11.04 31.69 1.01
CA LYS A 96 10.41 32.99 1.28
C LYS A 96 11.41 34.05 1.76
N HIS A 97 12.68 33.66 1.96
CA HIS A 97 13.77 34.53 2.41
C HIS A 97 14.91 34.68 1.38
N GLN A 98 14.68 34.24 0.15
CA GLN A 98 15.49 34.56 -1.04
C GLN A 98 14.70 35.51 -1.95
#